data_AF-A0A349Y2S3-F1
#
_entry.id   AF-A0A349Y2S3-F1
#
_cell.length_a   1.000
_cell.length_b   1.000
_cell.length_c   1.000
_cell.angle_alpha   90.00
_cell.angle_beta   90.00
_cell.angle_gamma   90.00
#
_symmetry.space_group_name_H-M   'P 1'
#
loop_
_entity.id
_entity.type
_entity.pdbx_description
1 polymer ?
#
loop_
_entity_poly.entity_id
_entity_poly.type
_entity_poly.pdbx_seq_one_letter_code
_entity_poly.pdbx_strand_id
1 'polypeptide(L)'
;PVANGAPPPPRPMPGADRRPDSREVRTEVNRIILNSLKSDTMDPADTQYLGQLVAAQTGMSQAEAQARVTDVQTRLRAALDNAKVQAKQAADDARKATAYAALWLFITLLIGAFIASLSATWGGRRRDL
;
A
#
# COMPACT_ATOMS: atom_id res chain seq x y z
N PRO A 1 28.94 -65.68 24.80
CA PRO A 1 27.62 -65.01 24.97
C PRO A 1 27.62 -64.29 26.34
N VAL A 2 27.48 -62.96 26.48
CA VAL A 2 26.41 -62.05 26.02
C VAL A 2 26.96 -60.60 26.03
N ALA A 3 26.33 -59.73 25.24
CA ALA A 3 26.81 -58.47 24.66
C ALA A 3 27.08 -57.27 25.59
N ASN A 4 28.03 -56.43 25.14
CA ASN A 4 28.24 -55.03 25.52
C ASN A 4 26.95 -54.21 25.39
N GLY A 5 26.45 -53.66 26.50
CA GLY A 5 25.32 -52.71 26.51
C GLY A 5 25.79 -51.27 26.45
N ALA A 6 25.86 -50.70 25.24
CA ALA A 6 26.06 -49.26 25.04
C ALA A 6 24.82 -48.46 25.50
N PRO A 7 24.97 -47.25 26.07
CA PRO A 7 23.82 -46.39 26.37
C PRO A 7 23.09 -45.98 25.07
N PRO A 8 21.75 -45.84 25.10
CA PRO A 8 20.97 -45.48 23.92
C PRO A 8 21.37 -44.10 23.39
N PRO A 9 21.34 -43.87 22.06
CA PRO A 9 21.68 -42.57 21.50
C PRO A 9 20.69 -41.49 21.98
N PRO A 10 21.18 -40.26 22.24
CA PRO A 10 20.30 -39.14 22.58
C PRO A 10 19.32 -38.89 21.43
N ARG A 11 18.02 -38.86 21.76
CA ARG A 11 16.98 -38.52 20.78
C ARG A 11 17.21 -37.09 20.31
N PRO A 12 17.13 -36.79 19.00
CA PRO A 12 17.11 -35.40 18.54
C PRO A 12 15.88 -34.72 19.15
N MET A 13 16.12 -33.72 20.00
CA MET A 13 15.05 -32.89 20.54
C MET A 13 14.48 -32.03 19.40
N PRO A 14 13.18 -32.13 19.08
CA PRO A 14 12.54 -31.19 18.17
C PRO A 14 12.37 -29.87 18.93
N GLY A 15 13.33 -28.96 18.79
CA GLY A 15 13.25 -27.64 19.43
C GLY A 15 14.45 -26.71 19.26
N ALA A 16 15.57 -27.17 18.69
CA ALA A 16 16.82 -26.40 18.68
C ALA A 16 16.98 -25.40 17.51
N ASP A 17 15.98 -25.19 16.65
CA ASP A 17 16.04 -24.19 15.58
C ASP A 17 14.76 -23.35 15.50
N ARG A 18 14.34 -22.79 16.64
CA ARG A 18 13.40 -21.65 16.63
C ARG A 18 14.17 -20.35 16.41
N ARG A 19 14.98 -20.30 15.34
CA ARG A 19 15.36 -19.02 14.76
C ARG A 19 14.03 -18.39 14.30
N PRO A 20 13.70 -17.15 14.70
CA PRO A 20 12.50 -16.51 14.20
C PRO A 20 12.50 -16.66 12.69
N ASP A 21 11.45 -17.29 12.16
CA ASP A 21 11.39 -17.62 10.74
C ASP A 21 11.62 -16.31 9.99
N SER A 22 12.54 -16.28 9.03
CA SER A 22 12.87 -15.06 8.29
C SER A 22 11.62 -14.46 7.62
N ARG A 23 10.57 -15.29 7.44
CA ARG A 23 9.23 -14.89 7.03
C ARG A 23 8.42 -14.17 8.10
N GLU A 24 8.51 -14.57 9.38
CA GLU A 24 7.91 -13.85 10.50
C GLU A 24 8.54 -12.46 10.65
N VAL A 25 9.88 -12.39 10.60
CA VAL A 25 10.62 -11.12 10.67
C VAL A 25 10.22 -10.18 9.53
N ARG A 26 10.09 -10.69 8.29
CA ARG A 26 9.64 -9.89 7.14
C ARG A 26 8.20 -9.42 7.29
N THR A 27 7.32 -10.27 7.82
CA THR A 27 5.91 -9.92 8.06
C THR A 27 5.79 -8.82 9.11
N GLU A 28 6.58 -8.91 10.17
CA GLU A 28 6.60 -7.92 11.24
C GLU A 28 7.17 -6.58 10.76
N VAL A 29 8.28 -6.59 10.02
CA VAL A 29 8.83 -5.39 9.38
C VAL A 29 7.81 -4.76 8.44
N ASN A 30 7.12 -5.55 7.62
CA ASN A 30 6.08 -5.05 6.72
C ASN A 30 4.90 -4.44 7.50
N ARG A 31 4.52 -5.04 8.64
CA ARG A 31 3.47 -4.51 9.51
C ARG A 31 3.90 -3.19 10.17
N ILE A 32 5.14 -3.09 10.64
CA ILE A 32 5.71 -1.86 11.22
C ILE A 32 5.76 -0.76 10.16
N ILE A 33 6.17 -1.08 8.94
CA ILE A 33 6.15 -0.13 7.82
C ILE A 33 4.71 0.32 7.54
N LEU A 34 3.76 -0.61 7.36
CA LEU A 34 2.34 -0.28 7.13
C LEU A 34 1.71 0.52 8.26
N ASN A 35 2.08 0.25 9.52
CA ASN A 35 1.60 0.99 10.67
C ASN A 35 2.26 2.37 10.77
N SER A 36 3.56 2.47 10.48
CA SER A 36 4.29 3.74 10.37
C SER A 36 3.89 4.58 9.16
N LEU A 37 3.23 4.00 8.16
CA LEU A 37 2.59 4.72 7.07
C LEU A 37 1.23 5.31 7.48
N LYS A 38 0.57 4.72 8.50
CA LYS A 38 -0.69 5.22 9.08
C LYS A 38 -0.45 6.24 10.19
N SER A 39 0.61 6.08 10.98
CA SER A 39 1.00 6.99 12.04
C SER A 39 1.93 8.07 11.50
N ASP A 40 1.66 9.32 11.87
CA ASP A 40 2.45 10.47 11.41
C ASP A 40 3.85 10.51 12.03
N THR A 41 4.17 9.63 12.99
CA THR A 41 5.50 9.47 13.61
C THR A 41 5.83 8.00 13.90
N MET A 42 7.12 7.63 13.76
CA MET A 42 7.64 6.39 14.35
C MET A 42 7.87 6.63 15.83
N ASP A 43 7.64 5.61 16.65
CA ASP A 43 7.92 5.67 18.08
C ASP A 43 9.42 5.97 18.32
N PRO A 44 9.78 6.87 19.24
CA PRO A 44 11.15 7.01 19.74
C PRO A 44 11.82 5.67 20.06
N ALA A 45 11.08 4.68 20.57
CA ALA A 45 11.59 3.33 20.83
C ALA A 45 12.03 2.60 19.55
N ASP A 46 11.22 2.69 18.49
CA ASP A 46 11.50 2.06 17.19
C ASP A 46 12.71 2.71 16.51
N THR A 47 12.82 4.04 16.58
CA THR A 47 13.96 4.78 16.01
C THR A 47 15.27 4.47 16.74
N GLN A 48 15.23 4.29 18.07
CA GLN A 48 16.40 3.85 18.83
C GLN A 48 16.82 2.42 18.50
N TYR A 49 15.86 1.50 18.39
CA TYR A 49 16.12 0.10 18.02
C TYR A 49 16.72 0.00 16.61
N LEU A 50 16.14 0.70 15.63
CA LEU A 50 16.66 0.76 14.27
C LEU A 50 18.05 1.40 14.22
N GLY A 51 18.29 2.45 15.01
CA GLY A 51 19.61 3.07 15.12
C GLY A 51 20.67 2.11 15.66
N GLN A 52 20.34 1.29 16.66
CA GLN A 52 21.25 0.26 17.18
C GLN A 52 21.54 -0.83 16.14
N LEU A 53 20.50 -1.28 15.42
CA LEU A 53 20.65 -2.30 14.37
C LEU A 53 21.52 -1.79 13.22
N VAL A 54 21.30 -0.54 12.78
CA VAL A 54 22.11 0.09 11.72
C VAL A 54 23.56 0.24 12.19
N ALA A 55 23.79 0.73 13.41
CA ALA A 55 25.14 0.86 13.98
C ALA A 55 25.88 -0.49 14.03
N ALA A 56 25.20 -1.56 14.45
CA ALA A 56 25.77 -2.92 14.49
C ALA A 56 26.09 -3.47 13.08
N GLN A 57 25.29 -3.10 12.07
CA GLN A 57 25.46 -3.60 10.70
C GLN A 57 26.51 -2.83 9.90
N THR A 58 26.66 -1.53 10.15
CA THR A 58 27.54 -0.64 9.37
C THR A 58 28.81 -0.21 10.09
N GLY A 59 28.93 -0.49 11.39
CA GLY A 59 30.05 -0.04 12.22
C GLY A 59 30.04 1.47 12.51
N MET A 60 28.92 2.16 12.24
CA MET A 60 28.74 3.59 12.50
C MET A 60 28.46 3.88 13.98
N SER A 61 28.71 5.12 14.40
CA SER A 61 28.31 5.56 15.73
C SER A 61 26.78 5.56 15.88
N GLN A 62 26.28 5.29 17.09
CA GLN A 62 24.84 5.24 17.35
C GLN A 62 24.12 6.56 17.01
N ALA A 63 24.79 7.69 17.22
CA ALA A 63 24.26 9.02 16.87
C ALA A 63 24.12 9.21 15.35
N GLU A 64 25.11 8.80 14.55
CA GLU A 64 25.02 8.85 13.09
C GLU A 64 23.97 7.89 12.54
N ALA A 65 23.87 6.69 13.11
CA ALA A 65 22.88 5.71 12.71
C ALA A 65 21.45 6.23 12.95
N GLN A 66 21.19 6.84 14.11
CA GLN A 66 19.90 7.48 14.39
C GLN A 66 19.60 8.64 13.44
N ALA A 67 20.59 9.51 13.17
CA ALA A 67 20.42 10.61 12.22
C ALA A 67 20.06 10.11 10.80
N ARG A 68 20.68 9.02 10.35
CA ARG A 68 20.35 8.36 9.06
C ARG A 68 18.94 7.81 9.03
N VAL A 69 18.48 7.16 10.11
CA VAL A 69 17.11 6.63 10.19
C VAL A 69 16.09 7.78 10.12
N THR A 70 16.31 8.89 10.83
CA THR A 70 15.44 10.07 10.79
C THR A 70 15.42 10.74 9.42
N ASP A 71 16.56 10.85 8.74
CA ASP A 71 16.65 11.40 7.38
C ASP A 71 15.90 10.52 6.38
N VAL A 72 16.09 9.20 6.44
CA VAL A 72 15.35 8.24 5.59
C VAL A 72 13.85 8.33 5.86
N GLN A 73 13.43 8.44 7.11
CA GLN A 73 12.03 8.60 7.48
C GLN A 73 11.45 9.89 6.88
N THR A 74 12.18 11.01 6.99
CA THR A 74 11.75 12.31 6.46
C THR A 74 11.56 12.25 4.95
N ARG A 75 12.50 11.65 4.23
CA ARG A 75 12.41 11.45 2.77
C ARG A 75 11.26 10.55 2.38
N LEU A 76 11.04 9.47 3.14
CA LEU A 76 9.94 8.54 2.89
C LEU A 76 8.59 9.25 3.06
N ARG A 77 8.43 10.08 4.09
CA ARG A 77 7.22 10.90 4.27
C ARG A 77 7.01 11.87 3.13
N ALA A 78 8.05 12.62 2.76
CA ALA A 78 7.96 13.55 1.62
C ALA A 78 7.51 12.82 0.34
N ALA A 79 8.04 11.61 0.08
CA ALA A 79 7.61 10.81 -1.07
C ALA A 79 6.15 10.36 -0.97
N LEU A 80 5.68 9.97 0.21
CA LEU A 80 4.29 9.56 0.44
C LEU A 80 3.31 10.72 0.30
N ASP A 81 3.63 11.89 0.83
CA ASP A 81 2.75 13.04 0.72
C ASP A 81 2.68 13.53 -0.72
N ASN A 82 3.81 13.53 -1.45
CA ASN A 82 3.80 13.77 -2.89
C ASN A 82 2.95 12.73 -3.64
N ALA A 83 3.05 11.45 -3.30
CA ALA A 83 2.22 10.41 -3.90
C ALA A 83 0.72 10.60 -3.60
N LYS A 84 0.36 10.97 -2.35
CA LYS A 84 -1.02 11.28 -1.96
C LYS A 84 -1.56 12.48 -2.74
N VAL A 85 -0.77 13.55 -2.87
CA VAL A 85 -1.17 14.76 -3.62
C VAL A 85 -1.39 14.42 -5.09
N GLN A 86 -0.46 13.70 -5.72
CA GLN A 86 -0.62 13.27 -7.12
C GLN A 86 -1.84 12.36 -7.30
N ALA A 87 -2.07 11.41 -6.40
CA ALA A 87 -3.23 10.53 -6.46
C ALA A 87 -4.55 11.30 -6.31
N LYS A 88 -4.62 12.27 -5.38
CA LYS A 88 -5.79 13.14 -5.23
C LYS A 88 -6.03 13.98 -6.47
N GLN A 89 -4.97 14.59 -7.02
CA GLN A 89 -5.07 15.43 -8.20
C GLN A 89 -5.59 14.63 -9.41
N ALA A 90 -5.05 13.43 -9.65
CA ALA A 90 -5.53 12.55 -10.71
C ALA A 90 -7.02 12.16 -10.52
N ALA A 91 -7.44 11.89 -9.29
CA ALA A 91 -8.84 11.58 -9.00
C ALA A 91 -9.76 12.79 -9.22
N ASP A 92 -9.34 13.99 -8.82
CA ASP A 92 -10.10 15.23 -9.01
C ASP A 92 -10.22 15.61 -10.49
N ASP A 93 -9.14 15.43 -11.26
CA ASP A 93 -9.16 15.67 -12.70
C ASP A 93 -10.06 14.68 -13.43
N ALA A 94 -10.03 13.39 -13.05
CA ALA A 94 -10.95 12.39 -13.57
C ALA A 94 -12.42 12.71 -13.23
N ARG A 95 -12.70 13.16 -12.00
CA ARG A 95 -14.05 13.61 -11.59
C ARG A 95 -14.53 14.79 -12.43
N LYS A 96 -13.68 15.80 -12.63
CA LYS A 96 -13.99 16.96 -13.48
C LYS A 96 -14.29 16.53 -14.91
N ALA A 97 -13.42 15.72 -15.51
CA ALA A 97 -13.60 15.23 -16.87
C ALA A 97 -14.91 14.43 -17.02
N THR A 98 -15.22 13.57 -16.05
CA THR A 98 -16.47 12.79 -16.03
C THR A 98 -17.69 13.68 -15.91
N ALA A 99 -17.64 14.70 -15.04
CA ALA A 99 -18.73 15.66 -14.88
C ALA A 99 -19.00 16.43 -16.18
N TYR A 100 -17.95 16.92 -16.85
CA TYR A 100 -18.08 17.58 -18.15
C TYR A 100 -18.62 16.64 -19.24
N ALA A 101 -18.13 15.40 -19.29
CA ALA A 101 -18.61 14.41 -20.25
C ALA A 101 -20.10 14.07 -20.01
N ALA A 102 -20.52 13.91 -18.76
CA ALA A 102 -21.91 13.66 -18.39
C ALA A 102 -22.82 14.83 -18.77
N LEU A 103 -22.39 16.07 -18.55
CA LEU A 103 -23.13 17.26 -18.98
C LEU A 103 -23.29 17.32 -20.50
N TRP A 104 -22.23 17.06 -21.26
CA TRP A 104 -22.31 17.02 -22.72
C TRP A 104 -23.21 15.88 -23.21
N LEU A 105 -23.09 14.69 -22.64
CA LEU A 105 -23.95 13.56 -22.96
C LEU A 105 -25.42 13.86 -22.65
N PHE A 106 -25.70 14.58 -21.57
CA PHE A 106 -27.05 15.02 -21.25
C PHE A 106 -27.58 16.02 -22.28
N ILE A 107 -26.76 17.00 -22.69
CA ILE A 107 -27.13 17.98 -23.73
C ILE A 107 -27.43 17.27 -25.06
N THR A 108 -26.58 16.34 -25.49
CA THR A 108 -26.80 15.60 -26.74
C THR A 108 -28.06 14.74 -26.66
N LEU A 109 -28.33 14.13 -25.51
CA LEU A 109 -29.56 13.38 -25.25
C LEU A 109 -30.79 14.28 -25.39
N LEU A 110 -30.80 15.48 -24.82
CA LEU A 110 -31.92 16.42 -24.93
C LEU A 110 -32.20 16.81 -26.37
N ILE A 111 -31.16 17.08 -27.17
CA ILE A 111 -31.30 17.42 -28.59
C ILE A 111 -31.86 16.21 -29.36
N GLY A 112 -31.30 15.02 -29.15
CA GLY A 112 -31.77 13.79 -29.80
C GLY A 112 -33.22 13.46 -29.44
N ALA A 113 -33.59 13.57 -28.15
CA ALA A 113 -34.94 13.35 -27.67
C ALA A 113 -35.94 14.34 -28.28
N PHE A 114 -35.54 15.59 -28.45
CA PHE A 114 -36.37 16.61 -29.09
C PHE A 114 -36.65 16.27 -30.57
N ILE A 115 -35.61 15.93 -31.35
CA ILE A 115 -35.76 15.52 -32.75
C ILE A 115 -36.62 14.26 -32.85
N ALA A 116 -36.37 13.26 -32.00
CA ALA A 116 -37.17 12.04 -31.96
C ALA A 116 -38.66 12.32 -31.68
N SER A 117 -38.96 13.23 -30.75
CA SER A 117 -40.32 13.67 -30.45
C SER A 117 -41.01 14.33 -31.65
N LEU A 118 -40.29 15.21 -32.37
CA LEU A 118 -40.80 15.83 -33.61
C LEU A 118 -41.02 14.78 -34.71
N SER A 119 -40.06 13.88 -34.93
CA SER A 119 -40.16 12.79 -35.91
C SER A 119 -41.30 11.83 -35.58
N ALA A 120 -41.55 11.52 -34.30
CA ALA A 120 -42.68 10.68 -33.90
C ALA A 120 -44.02 11.37 -34.20
N THR A 121 -44.11 12.68 -33.95
CA THR A 121 -45.32 13.47 -34.22
C THR A 121 -45.64 13.56 -35.72
N TRP A 122 -44.62 13.67 -36.58
CA TRP A 122 -44.80 13.78 -38.04
C TRP A 122 -44.81 12.43 -38.77
N GLY A 123 -44.05 11.44 -38.29
CA GLY A 123 -43.88 10.11 -38.90
C GLY A 123 -45.05 9.15 -38.65
N GLY A 124 -45.79 9.30 -37.54
CA GLY A 124 -46.95 8.46 -37.24
C GLY A 124 -48.11 8.60 -38.23
N ARG A 125 -48.17 9.71 -38.98
CA ARG A 125 -49.29 10.04 -39.88
C ARG A 125 -49.18 9.41 -41.28
N ARG A 126 -48.04 8.80 -41.63
CA ARG A 126 -47.81 8.11 -42.91
C ARG A 126 -47.95 6.58 -42.85
N ARG A 127 -48.27 6.00 -41.68
CA ARG A 127 -48.58 4.56 -41.56
C ARG A 127 -50.06 4.23 -41.69
N ASP A 128 -50.94 5.22 -41.56
CA ASP A 128 -52.39 5.07 -41.61
C ASP A 128 -52.98 5.48 -42.98
N LEU A 129 -52.13 5.65 -44.01
CA LEU A 129 -52.49 5.76 -45.43
C LEU A 129 -51.80 4.63 -46.19
#